data_AF-A0ABD2NSS1-F1
#
_entry.id   AF-A0ABD2NSS1-F1
#
_cell.length_a   1.000
_cell.length_b   1.000
_cell.length_c   1.000
_cell.angle_alpha   90.00
_cell.angle_beta   90.00
_cell.angle_gamma   90.00
#
_symmetry.space_group_name_H-M   'P 1'
#
loop_
_entity.id
_entity.type
_entity.pdbx_description
1 polymer ?
#
loop_
_entity_poly.entity_id
_entity_poly.type
_entity_poly.pdbx_seq_one_letter_code
_entity_poly.pdbx_strand_id
1 'polypeptide(L)'
;MFSKSHGLSDHYGQVLSFGVDSSGDKVRDKTIRKRTYTECEIAYFSTLLANESWEGIYSVSTLDEKFDNFFEVFTDLFERYFPFKAFHVNSEVRRIVWIARDIKEQGAELFYYLKKKHERDILSAKKHANDYFIQKSDNLSRASLHVINQNSKHMSGTRQPVSCLISESGDELCGSSRSAQNFCVPETFFSNRDSMFLEDIDFSK
;
A
#
# COMPACT_ATOMS: atom_id res chain seq x y z
N MET A 1 47.70 37.19 31.69
CA MET A 1 46.67 36.41 32.41
C MET A 1 45.81 35.72 31.36
N PHE A 2 45.97 34.41 31.17
CA PHE A 2 45.20 33.64 30.20
C PHE A 2 43.96 33.03 30.89
N SER A 3 42.77 33.34 30.38
CA SER A 3 41.52 32.74 30.86
C SER A 3 41.45 31.29 30.40
N LYS A 4 41.37 30.37 31.37
CA LYS A 4 41.25 28.93 31.14
C LYS A 4 39.85 28.61 30.61
N SER A 5 39.74 28.23 29.33
CA SER A 5 38.52 27.65 28.78
C SER A 5 38.34 26.25 29.38
N HIS A 6 37.36 26.07 30.27
CA HIS A 6 36.92 24.74 30.65
C HIS A 6 36.18 24.17 29.45
N GLY A 7 36.89 23.36 28.66
CA GLY A 7 36.27 22.54 27.62
C GLY A 7 35.20 21.68 28.29
N LEU A 8 33.95 22.03 28.05
CA LEU A 8 32.82 21.23 28.47
C LEU A 8 32.97 19.87 27.78
N SER A 9 33.30 18.86 28.57
CA SER A 9 33.46 17.49 28.09
C SER A 9 32.09 16.96 27.68
N ASP A 10 31.98 16.39 26.48
CA ASP A 10 30.78 15.74 25.92
C ASP A 10 30.19 14.63 26.82
N HIS A 11 30.91 14.24 27.89
CA HIS A 11 30.45 13.24 28.85
C HIS A 11 29.43 13.77 29.87
N TYR A 12 29.25 15.09 29.98
CA TYR A 12 28.28 15.67 30.90
C TYR A 12 27.11 16.27 30.10
N GLY A 13 26.04 15.48 29.97
CA GLY A 13 24.78 15.98 29.43
C GLY A 13 24.30 17.17 30.24
N GLN A 14 24.12 18.32 29.59
CA GLN A 14 23.52 19.48 30.21
C GLN A 14 22.00 19.37 30.15
N VAL A 15 21.34 19.51 31.29
CA VAL A 15 19.88 19.60 31.37
C VAL A 15 19.52 21.08 31.36
N LEU A 16 18.97 21.54 30.24
CA LEU A 16 18.43 22.88 30.11
C LEU A 16 16.94 22.86 30.47
N SER A 17 16.55 23.65 31.46
CA SER A 17 15.15 23.87 31.83
C SER A 17 14.74 25.27 31.34
N PHE A 18 13.98 25.33 30.26
CA PHE A 18 13.33 26.56 29.84
C PHE A 18 11.94 26.63 30.50
N GLY A 19 11.59 27.80 31.02
CA GLY A 19 10.21 28.10 31.35
C GLY A 19 9.45 28.17 30.03
N VAL A 20 8.66 27.14 29.72
CA VAL A 20 7.64 27.27 28.68
C VAL A 20 6.59 28.16 29.30
N ASP A 21 6.61 29.44 28.93
CA ASP A 21 5.49 30.33 29.20
C ASP A 21 4.27 29.67 28.59
N SER A 22 3.48 29.04 29.47
CA SER A 22 2.17 28.48 29.17
C SER A 22 1.21 29.65 29.00
N SER A 23 1.53 30.57 28.09
CA SER A 23 0.53 31.40 27.46
C SER A 23 -0.43 30.40 26.84
N GLY A 24 -1.57 30.22 27.51
CA GLY A 24 -2.57 29.23 27.17
C GLY A 24 -3.23 29.58 25.86
N ASP A 25 -2.51 29.42 24.75
CA ASP A 25 -3.10 29.24 23.43
C ASP A 25 -3.93 27.98 23.55
N LYS A 26 -5.21 28.18 23.88
CA LYS A 26 -6.24 27.15 23.86
C LYS A 26 -6.04 26.42 22.55
N VAL A 27 -5.63 25.16 22.64
CA VAL A 27 -5.37 24.34 21.46
C VAL A 27 -6.67 24.36 20.66
N ARG A 28 -6.69 25.15 19.58
CA ARG A 28 -7.91 25.32 18.80
C ARG A 28 -8.23 23.94 18.25
N ASP A 29 -9.43 23.44 18.56
CA ASP A 29 -9.92 22.20 18.01
C ASP A 29 -9.76 22.23 16.49
N LYS A 30 -8.86 21.39 15.98
CA LYS A 30 -8.62 21.31 14.55
C LYS A 30 -9.71 20.44 13.97
N THR A 31 -10.57 21.07 13.17
CA THR A 31 -11.51 20.35 12.33
C THR A 31 -10.78 19.96 11.05
N ILE A 32 -10.75 18.67 10.75
CA ILE A 32 -10.22 18.14 9.49
C ILE A 32 -11.40 17.68 8.64
N ARG A 33 -11.40 18.02 7.34
CA ARG A 33 -12.36 17.47 6.39
C ARG A 33 -11.72 16.28 5.69
N LYS A 34 -12.41 15.14 5.66
CA LYS A 34 -11.97 13.97 4.89
C LYS A 34 -13.18 13.21 4.33
N ARG A 35 -12.94 12.42 3.29
CA ARG A 35 -13.91 11.44 2.80
C ARG A 35 -13.73 10.12 3.54
N THR A 36 -14.81 9.37 3.62
CA THR A 36 -14.81 8.01 4.15
C THR A 36 -15.22 7.08 3.02
N TYR A 37 -14.49 5.99 2.85
CA TYR A 37 -14.78 4.98 1.85
C TYR A 37 -15.05 3.67 2.58
N THR A 38 -16.31 3.24 2.58
CA THR A 38 -16.66 1.88 3.01
C THR A 38 -16.80 0.96 1.80
N GLU A 39 -16.54 -0.33 1.97
CA GLU A 39 -16.69 -1.31 0.88
C GLU A 39 -18.10 -1.31 0.28
N CYS A 40 -19.12 -1.11 1.13
CA CYS A 40 -20.51 -0.99 0.70
C CYS A 40 -20.74 0.26 -0.17
N GLU A 41 -20.22 1.42 0.24
CA GLU A 41 -20.33 2.66 -0.55
C GLU A 41 -19.59 2.53 -1.89
N ILE A 42 -18.41 1.89 -1.90
CA ILE A 42 -17.64 1.63 -3.13
C ILE A 42 -18.41 0.69 -4.07
N ALA A 43 -18.97 -0.40 -3.56
CA ALA A 43 -19.74 -1.35 -4.36
C ALA A 43 -21.00 -0.70 -4.94
N TYR A 44 -21.70 0.12 -4.15
CA TYR A 44 -22.87 0.84 -4.60
C TYR A 44 -22.52 1.89 -5.66
N PHE A 45 -21.47 2.68 -5.44
CA PHE A 45 -20.96 3.64 -6.42
C PHE A 45 -20.55 2.97 -7.73
N SER A 46 -19.89 1.81 -7.66
CA SER A 46 -19.51 1.02 -8.85
C SER A 46 -20.74 0.54 -9.62
N THR A 47 -21.80 0.15 -8.90
CA THR A 47 -23.07 -0.27 -9.50
C THR A 47 -23.76 0.89 -10.21
N LEU A 48 -23.71 2.10 -9.63
CA LEU A 48 -24.27 3.29 -10.26
C LEU A 48 -23.53 3.69 -11.53
N LEU A 49 -22.20 3.70 -11.50
CA LEU A 49 -21.40 3.96 -12.70
C LEU A 49 -21.66 2.93 -13.80
N ALA A 50 -21.87 1.66 -13.44
CA ALA A 50 -22.20 0.60 -14.39
C ALA A 50 -23.61 0.74 -14.99
N ASN A 51 -24.54 1.31 -14.22
CA ASN A 51 -25.92 1.52 -14.65
C ASN A 51 -26.13 2.86 -15.37
N GLU A 52 -25.12 3.73 -15.43
CA GLU A 52 -25.25 4.98 -16.16
C GLU A 52 -25.35 4.76 -17.66
N SER A 53 -26.18 5.57 -18.33
CA SER A 53 -26.49 5.38 -19.75
C SER A 53 -25.33 5.80 -20.65
N TRP A 54 -24.53 6.76 -20.20
CA TRP A 54 -23.40 7.36 -20.93
C TRP A 54 -23.77 7.91 -22.34
N GLU A 55 -25.06 8.08 -22.65
CA GLU A 55 -25.54 8.55 -23.96
C GLU A 55 -24.97 9.92 -24.30
N GLY A 56 -24.84 10.80 -23.31
CA GLY A 56 -24.20 12.11 -23.46
C GLY A 56 -22.78 12.02 -24.03
N ILE A 57 -21.98 11.06 -23.57
CA ILE A 57 -20.61 10.84 -24.08
C ILE A 57 -20.65 10.31 -25.52
N TYR A 58 -21.54 9.37 -25.83
CA TYR A 58 -21.61 8.78 -27.16
C TYR A 58 -22.17 9.73 -28.22
N SER A 59 -22.99 10.70 -27.83
CA SER A 59 -23.61 11.69 -28.73
C SER A 59 -22.67 12.80 -29.20
N VAL A 60 -21.55 12.98 -28.50
CA VAL A 60 -20.60 14.07 -28.71
C VAL A 60 -19.50 13.66 -29.70
N SER A 61 -19.00 14.62 -30.48
CA SER A 61 -18.04 14.33 -31.57
C SER A 61 -16.58 14.43 -31.14
N THR A 62 -16.22 15.44 -30.34
CA THR A 62 -14.83 15.69 -29.97
C THR A 62 -14.43 14.87 -28.75
N LEU A 63 -13.13 14.55 -28.65
CA LEU A 63 -12.62 13.78 -27.51
C LEU A 63 -12.66 14.59 -26.20
N ASP A 64 -12.38 15.88 -26.28
CA ASP A 64 -12.33 16.77 -25.11
C ASP A 64 -13.72 16.89 -24.47
N GLU A 65 -14.75 17.17 -25.27
CA GLU A 65 -16.12 17.25 -24.77
C GLU A 65 -16.61 15.91 -24.21
N LYS A 66 -16.16 14.77 -24.74
CA LYS A 66 -16.46 13.44 -24.16
C LYS A 66 -15.87 13.28 -22.77
N PHE A 67 -14.62 13.71 -22.61
CA PHE A 67 -13.95 13.67 -21.32
C PHE A 67 -14.65 14.58 -20.31
N ASP A 68 -15.01 15.80 -20.72
CA ASP A 68 -15.71 16.74 -19.86
C ASP A 68 -17.07 16.19 -19.40
N ASN A 69 -17.87 15.63 -20.33
CA ASN A 69 -19.15 14.98 -19.99
C ASN A 69 -18.97 13.80 -19.03
N PHE A 70 -17.98 12.94 -19.29
CA PHE A 70 -17.66 11.84 -18.37
C PHE A 70 -17.30 12.35 -16.98
N PHE A 71 -16.41 13.34 -16.93
CA PHE A 71 -15.86 13.84 -15.68
C PHE A 71 -16.91 14.56 -14.85
N GLU A 72 -17.83 15.29 -15.49
CA GLU A 72 -18.96 15.95 -14.83
C GLU A 72 -19.88 14.92 -14.15
N VAL A 73 -20.33 13.90 -14.88
CA VAL A 73 -21.19 12.83 -14.34
C VAL A 73 -20.48 12.05 -13.23
N PHE A 74 -19.21 11.69 -13.45
CA PHE A 74 -18.40 11.00 -12.46
C PHE A 74 -18.27 11.84 -11.18
N THR A 75 -17.95 13.13 -11.32
CA THR A 75 -17.75 14.04 -10.18
C THR A 75 -19.04 14.24 -9.39
N ASP A 76 -20.19 14.46 -10.05
CA ASP A 76 -21.48 14.59 -9.36
C ASP A 76 -21.79 13.33 -8.53
N LEU A 77 -21.63 12.15 -9.13
CA LEU A 77 -21.83 10.89 -8.40
C LEU A 77 -20.80 10.75 -7.26
N PHE A 78 -19.53 11.06 -7.51
CA PHE A 78 -18.48 10.93 -6.50
C PHE A 78 -18.69 11.86 -5.30
N GLU A 79 -19.08 13.12 -5.53
CA GLU A 79 -19.44 14.08 -4.48
C GLU A 79 -20.67 13.64 -3.69
N ARG A 80 -21.68 13.10 -4.37
CA ARG A 80 -22.91 12.62 -3.75
C ARG A 80 -22.68 11.43 -2.82
N TYR A 81 -21.86 10.46 -3.23
CA TYR A 81 -21.64 9.22 -2.47
C TYR A 81 -20.47 9.27 -1.51
N PHE A 82 -19.48 10.14 -1.75
CA PHE A 82 -18.33 10.30 -0.87
C PHE A 82 -18.19 11.74 -0.36
N PRO A 83 -19.22 12.34 0.25
CA PRO A 83 -19.14 13.74 0.65
C PRO A 83 -18.04 13.95 1.69
N PHE A 84 -17.41 15.14 1.64
CA PHE A 84 -16.49 15.55 2.69
C PHE A 84 -17.21 15.66 4.03
N LYS A 85 -16.78 14.88 5.01
CA LYS A 85 -17.27 14.94 6.38
C LYS A 85 -16.24 15.68 7.24
N ALA A 86 -16.72 16.53 8.12
CA ALA A 86 -15.90 17.23 9.10
C ALA A 86 -15.66 16.32 10.31
N PHE A 87 -14.42 16.21 10.75
CA PHE A 87 -14.01 15.44 11.91
C PHE A 87 -13.28 16.36 12.88
N HIS A 88 -13.77 16.39 14.12
CA HIS A 88 -13.05 17.04 15.21
C HIS A 88 -11.92 16.12 15.65
N VAL A 89 -10.69 16.58 15.48
CA VAL A 89 -9.53 15.88 16.01
C VAL A 89 -9.29 16.41 17.41
N ASN A 90 -9.60 15.59 18.42
CA ASN A 90 -9.23 15.90 19.79
C ASN A 90 -7.69 16.03 19.85
N SER A 91 -7.23 17.21 20.23
CA SER A 91 -5.81 17.53 20.33
C SER A 91 -5.08 16.70 21.39
N GLU A 92 -5.79 16.11 22.36
CA GLU A 92 -5.23 15.27 23.42
C GLU A 92 -4.66 13.94 22.90
N VAL A 93 -5.14 13.43 21.76
CA VAL A 93 -4.66 12.16 21.17
C VAL A 93 -3.33 12.35 20.44
N ARG A 94 -2.92 13.60 20.17
CA ARG A 94 -1.53 13.89 19.82
C ARG A 94 -0.68 13.85 21.09
N ARG A 95 -0.55 12.66 21.71
CA ARG A 95 0.75 12.36 22.33
C ARG A 95 1.75 12.51 21.21
N ILE A 96 2.47 13.62 21.24
CA ILE A 96 3.48 13.95 20.28
C ILE A 96 4.46 12.78 20.34
N VAL A 97 4.39 11.90 19.36
CA VAL A 97 5.46 10.97 19.08
C VAL A 97 6.56 11.87 18.52
N TRP A 98 7.31 12.51 19.42
CA TRP A 98 8.60 13.13 19.16
C TRP A 98 9.61 12.02 18.83
N ILE A 99 9.28 11.15 17.87
CA ILE A 99 10.34 10.47 17.14
C ILE A 99 10.87 11.57 16.25
N ALA A 100 11.95 12.21 16.70
CA ALA A 100 12.69 13.17 15.91
C ALA A 100 12.88 12.58 14.51
N ARG A 101 12.73 13.42 13.48
CA ARG A 101 12.84 13.00 12.07
C ARG A 101 14.06 12.08 11.86
N ASP A 102 15.16 12.40 12.51
CA ASP A 102 16.42 11.66 12.48
C ASP A 102 16.29 10.23 13.03
N ILE A 103 15.47 9.99 14.07
CA ILE A 103 15.19 8.65 14.61
C ILE A 103 14.34 7.84 13.61
N LYS A 104 13.43 8.49 12.90
CA LYS A 104 12.64 7.84 11.83
C LYS A 104 13.51 7.47 10.63
N GLU A 105 14.42 8.36 10.25
CA GLU A 105 15.38 8.13 9.17
C GLU A 105 16.39 7.04 9.53
N GLN A 106 16.99 7.09 10.73
CA GLN A 106 17.87 6.03 11.24
C GLN A 106 17.13 4.68 11.38
N GLY A 107 15.86 4.71 11.81
CA GLY A 107 15.02 3.52 11.86
C GLY A 107 14.76 2.91 10.48
N ALA A 108 14.57 3.73 9.45
CA ALA A 108 14.38 3.27 8.08
C ALA A 108 15.65 2.62 7.50
N GLU A 109 16.82 3.21 7.75
CA GLU A 109 18.10 2.64 7.33
C GLU A 109 18.39 1.31 8.04
N LEU A 110 18.18 1.26 9.35
CA LEU A 110 18.33 0.03 10.13
C LEU A 110 17.37 -1.05 9.65
N PHE A 111 16.10 -0.69 9.41
CA PHE A 111 15.10 -1.60 8.88
C PHE A 111 15.50 -2.15 7.51
N TYR A 112 15.99 -1.30 6.60
CA TYR A 112 16.49 -1.71 5.29
C TYR A 112 17.67 -2.69 5.41
N TYR A 113 18.64 -2.38 6.28
CA TYR A 113 19.79 -3.25 6.53
C TYR A 113 19.36 -4.62 7.08
N LEU A 114 18.47 -4.63 8.07
CA LEU A 114 17.95 -5.86 8.68
C LEU A 114 17.17 -6.70 7.68
N LYS A 115 16.33 -6.08 6.84
CA LYS A 115 15.61 -6.76 5.75
C LYS A 115 16.58 -7.43 4.78
N LYS A 116 17.59 -6.69 4.30
CA LYS A 116 18.60 -7.22 3.37
C LYS A 116 19.46 -8.31 3.98
N LYS A 117 19.77 -8.22 5.28
CA LYS A 117 20.46 -9.30 6.02
C LYS A 117 19.58 -10.55 6.10
N HIS A 118 18.31 -10.39 6.49
CA HIS A 118 17.36 -11.49 6.59
C HIS A 118 17.15 -12.22 5.25
N GLU A 119 17.03 -11.48 4.14
CA GLU A 119 16.93 -12.06 2.80
C GLU A 119 18.18 -12.90 2.44
N ARG A 120 19.38 -12.43 2.78
CA ARG A 120 20.62 -13.20 2.58
C ARG A 120 20.64 -14.46 3.44
N ASP A 121 20.21 -14.36 4.69
CA ASP A 121 20.16 -15.51 5.61
C ASP A 121 19.17 -16.57 5.11
N ILE A 122 17.99 -16.16 4.60
CA ILE A 122 17.02 -17.06 3.96
C ILE A 122 17.63 -17.73 2.73
N LEU A 123 18.28 -16.97 1.85
CA LEU A 123 18.90 -17.51 0.63
C LEU A 123 20.00 -18.53 0.97
N SER A 124 20.82 -18.23 1.97
CA SER A 124 21.86 -19.12 2.47
C SER A 124 21.28 -20.42 3.04
N ALA A 125 20.25 -20.32 3.89
CA ALA A 125 19.57 -21.48 4.46
C ALA A 125 18.89 -22.34 3.37
N LYS A 126 18.24 -21.72 2.39
CA LYS A 126 17.64 -22.43 1.24
C LYS A 126 18.69 -23.16 0.41
N LYS A 127 19.81 -22.50 0.12
CA LYS A 127 20.92 -23.13 -0.61
C LYS A 127 21.45 -24.34 0.15
N HIS A 128 21.71 -24.20 1.45
CA HIS A 128 22.20 -25.29 2.29
C HIS A 128 21.21 -26.47 2.34
N ALA A 129 19.91 -26.19 2.45
CA ALA A 129 18.88 -27.23 2.42
C ALA A 129 18.83 -27.97 1.06
N ASN A 130 18.95 -27.23 -0.05
CA ASN A 130 18.99 -27.81 -1.39
C ASN A 130 20.25 -28.66 -1.60
N ASP A 131 21.42 -28.16 -1.18
CA ASP A 131 22.69 -28.88 -1.29
C ASP A 131 22.63 -30.18 -0.47
N TYR A 132 22.10 -30.12 0.74
CA TYR A 132 21.88 -31.30 1.59
C TYR A 132 20.93 -32.32 0.93
N PHE A 133 19.80 -31.85 0.37
CA PHE A 133 18.83 -32.70 -0.32
C PHE A 133 19.46 -33.41 -1.53
N ILE A 134 20.22 -32.70 -2.36
CA ILE A 134 20.90 -33.28 -3.52
C ILE A 134 21.91 -34.33 -3.07
N GLN A 135 22.77 -34.01 -2.11
CA GLN A 135 23.81 -34.92 -1.62
C GLN A 135 23.25 -36.19 -0.97
N LYS A 136 22.07 -36.12 -0.36
CA LYS A 136 21.40 -37.26 0.27
C LYS A 136 20.52 -38.07 -0.68
N SER A 137 20.38 -37.65 -1.93
CA SER A 137 19.54 -38.35 -2.90
C SER A 137 20.28 -39.50 -3.58
N ASP A 138 19.56 -40.59 -3.85
CA ASP A 138 20.12 -41.73 -4.60
C ASP A 138 20.38 -41.38 -6.08
N ASN A 139 19.73 -40.34 -6.61
CA ASN A 139 19.88 -39.87 -7.98
C ASN A 139 20.05 -38.34 -8.03
N LEU A 140 21.32 -37.92 -8.10
CA LEU A 140 21.74 -36.51 -8.06
C LEU A 140 21.13 -35.68 -9.20
N SER A 141 21.06 -36.23 -10.42
CA SER A 141 20.52 -35.52 -11.59
C SER A 141 19.02 -35.25 -11.44
N ARG A 142 18.25 -36.23 -10.95
CA ARG A 142 16.82 -36.07 -10.71
C ARG A 142 16.54 -35.11 -9.55
N ALA A 143 17.32 -35.19 -8.47
CA ALA A 143 17.21 -34.25 -7.34
C ALA A 143 17.56 -32.81 -7.75
N SER A 144 18.60 -32.62 -8.57
CA SER A 144 18.98 -31.31 -9.10
C SER A 144 17.89 -30.71 -9.98
N LEU A 145 17.32 -31.50 -10.90
CA LEU A 145 16.19 -31.06 -11.74
C LEU A 145 14.95 -30.72 -10.90
N HIS A 146 14.71 -31.45 -9.81
CA HIS A 146 13.62 -31.17 -8.89
C HIS A 146 13.76 -29.79 -8.23
N VAL A 147 14.94 -29.46 -7.71
CA VAL A 147 15.24 -28.15 -7.11
C VAL A 147 15.06 -27.02 -8.13
N ILE A 148 15.53 -27.20 -9.38
CA ILE A 148 15.37 -26.21 -10.46
C ILE A 148 13.89 -25.95 -10.75
N ASN A 149 13.09 -27.01 -10.88
CA ASN A 149 11.66 -26.91 -11.18
C ASN A 149 10.84 -26.30 -10.02
N GLN A 150 11.27 -26.46 -8.77
CA GLN A 150 10.62 -25.80 -7.63
C GLN A 150 10.90 -24.30 -7.62
N ASN A 151 12.13 -23.89 -7.91
CA ASN A 151 12.52 -22.48 -7.92
C ASN A 151 11.91 -21.71 -9.11
N SER A 152 11.66 -22.37 -10.24
CA SER A 152 11.05 -21.74 -11.43
C SER A 152 9.56 -21.45 -11.26
N LYS A 153 8.81 -22.32 -10.56
CA LYS A 153 7.36 -22.13 -10.29
C LYS A 153 7.03 -20.88 -9.46
N HIS A 154 7.98 -20.42 -8.64
CA HIS A 154 7.80 -19.20 -7.85
C HIS A 154 8.03 -17.91 -8.64
N MET A 155 8.69 -17.96 -9.80
CA MET A 155 8.92 -16.79 -10.66
C MET A 155 7.80 -16.56 -11.70
N SER A 156 6.95 -17.56 -11.94
CA SER A 156 5.80 -17.46 -12.85
C SER A 156 4.53 -16.99 -12.12
N GLY A 157 4.57 -15.76 -11.58
CA GLY A 157 3.36 -14.97 -11.33
C GLY A 157 2.91 -14.19 -12.59
N THR A 158 3.66 -14.29 -13.69
CA THR A 158 3.27 -13.77 -15.00
C THR A 158 4.00 -14.61 -16.04
N ARG A 159 3.27 -15.01 -17.09
CA ARG A 159 3.65 -15.97 -18.14
C ARG A 159 3.35 -17.42 -17.78
N GLN A 160 2.26 -17.89 -18.38
CA GLN A 160 2.03 -19.31 -18.64
C GLN A 160 3.31 -19.93 -19.23
N PRO A 161 3.64 -21.18 -18.87
CA PRO A 161 4.67 -21.90 -19.59
C PRO A 161 4.22 -22.04 -21.06
N VAL A 162 5.03 -21.52 -21.98
CA VAL A 162 4.95 -21.95 -23.38
C VAL A 162 5.43 -23.40 -23.39
N SER A 163 4.49 -24.33 -23.30
CA SER A 163 4.75 -25.70 -23.71
C SER A 163 4.93 -25.66 -25.22
N CYS A 164 6.18 -25.66 -25.69
CA CYS A 164 6.46 -26.12 -27.04
C CYS A 164 6.24 -27.63 -27.07
N LEU A 165 4.98 -28.03 -27.08
CA LEU A 165 4.58 -29.30 -27.67
C LEU A 165 4.46 -29.02 -29.16
N ILE A 166 5.42 -29.51 -29.93
CA ILE A 166 5.21 -29.73 -31.35
C ILE A 166 4.19 -30.86 -31.43
N SER A 167 2.94 -30.54 -31.76
CA SER A 167 1.96 -31.53 -32.21
C SER A 167 1.57 -31.21 -33.64
N GLU A 168 1.96 -32.11 -34.54
CA GLU A 168 1.46 -32.19 -35.90
C GLU A 168 0.00 -32.66 -35.86
N SER A 169 -0.95 -31.73 -35.73
CA SER A 169 -2.34 -31.89 -36.21
C SER A 169 -3.11 -30.62 -35.94
N GLY A 170 -3.68 -30.05 -37.00
CA GLY A 170 -4.63 -28.95 -36.90
C GLY A 170 -5.90 -29.40 -36.19
N ASP A 171 -6.44 -28.52 -35.35
CA ASP A 171 -7.76 -27.92 -35.54
C ASP A 171 -8.03 -26.90 -34.42
N GLU A 172 -8.61 -25.76 -34.81
CA GLU A 172 -9.13 -24.73 -33.91
C GLU A 172 -10.32 -25.26 -33.10
N LEU A 173 -10.59 -24.68 -31.93
CA LEU A 173 -11.95 -24.29 -31.52
C LEU A 173 -11.93 -23.32 -30.32
N CYS A 174 -12.75 -22.29 -30.47
CA CYS A 174 -13.01 -21.18 -29.56
C CYS A 174 -14.04 -21.57 -28.46
N GLY A 175 -14.01 -20.93 -27.28
CA GLY A 175 -15.22 -20.89 -26.43
C GLY A 175 -15.09 -20.67 -24.92
N SER A 176 -15.51 -19.47 -24.51
CA SER A 176 -16.51 -19.18 -23.44
C SER A 176 -16.11 -18.94 -21.96
N SER A 177 -16.23 -17.66 -21.60
CA SER A 177 -16.90 -17.02 -20.45
C SER A 177 -17.36 -17.83 -19.24
N ARG A 178 -17.07 -17.30 -18.03
CA ARG A 178 -17.99 -17.28 -16.89
C ARG A 178 -17.86 -15.99 -16.07
N SER A 179 -18.98 -15.27 -15.98
CA SER A 179 -19.27 -14.18 -15.05
C SER A 179 -19.64 -14.77 -13.68
N ALA A 180 -19.17 -14.16 -12.59
CA ALA A 180 -19.61 -14.44 -11.23
C ALA A 180 -20.12 -13.14 -10.61
N GLN A 181 -21.44 -13.07 -10.40
CA GLN A 181 -22.09 -12.06 -9.58
C GLN A 181 -22.01 -12.52 -8.12
N ASN A 182 -21.28 -11.79 -7.28
CA ASN A 182 -21.26 -12.00 -5.84
C ASN A 182 -22.26 -11.05 -5.18
N PHE A 183 -23.30 -11.63 -4.59
CA PHE A 183 -24.22 -10.97 -3.66
C PHE A 183 -23.46 -10.58 -2.38
N CYS A 184 -23.53 -9.31 -1.97
CA CYS A 184 -23.12 -8.89 -0.63
C CYS A 184 -24.21 -9.28 0.38
N VAL A 185 -23.91 -10.21 1.28
CA VAL A 185 -24.65 -10.46 2.51
C VAL A 185 -23.96 -9.66 3.62
N PRO A 186 -24.68 -9.01 4.54
CA PRO A 186 -24.05 -8.29 5.64
C PRO A 186 -23.55 -9.30 6.68
N GLU A 187 -22.26 -9.61 6.68
CA GLU A 187 -21.62 -10.28 7.80
C GLU A 187 -21.16 -9.24 8.84
N THR A 188 -21.74 -9.40 10.02
CA THR A 188 -21.37 -8.70 11.24
C THR A 188 -19.94 -9.02 11.66
N PHE A 189 -19.18 -7.99 12.01
CA PHE A 189 -18.06 -8.01 12.94
C PHE A 189 -16.91 -9.00 12.64
N PHE A 190 -15.83 -8.50 12.04
CA PHE A 190 -14.48 -8.67 12.59
C PHE A 190 -13.60 -7.47 12.23
N SER A 191 -12.94 -6.93 13.27
CA SER A 191 -12.01 -5.81 13.21
C SER A 191 -10.69 -6.21 12.55
N ASN A 192 -10.03 -5.21 11.95
CA ASN A 192 -8.65 -5.14 11.44
C ASN A 192 -8.44 -5.51 9.97
N ARG A 193 -8.38 -4.50 9.09
CA ARG A 193 -7.11 -4.09 8.45
C ARG A 193 -7.24 -2.85 7.57
N ASP A 194 -6.22 -2.01 7.67
CA ASP A 194 -5.60 -1.17 6.63
C ASP A 194 -6.52 -0.40 5.68
N SER A 195 -7.05 0.74 6.16
CA SER A 195 -7.53 1.78 5.26
C SER A 195 -6.34 2.43 4.54
N MET A 196 -6.30 2.31 3.22
CA MET A 196 -5.45 3.14 2.36
C MET A 196 -5.85 4.61 2.56
N PHE A 197 -5.00 5.35 3.27
CA PHE A 197 -5.15 6.80 3.43
C PHE A 197 -4.49 7.48 2.23
N LEU A 198 -5.30 8.00 1.32
CA LEU A 198 -4.89 9.09 0.43
C LEU A 198 -5.31 10.39 1.14
N GLU A 199 -4.34 11.03 1.80
CA GLU A 199 -4.51 12.37 2.33
C GLU A 199 -4.25 13.37 1.21
N ASP A 200 -5.32 13.86 0.57
CA ASP A 200 -5.23 15.08 -0.22
C ASP A 200 -5.38 16.28 0.74
N ILE A 201 -4.25 16.95 0.99
CA ILE A 201 -4.19 18.16 1.81
C ILE A 201 -4.52 19.34 0.89
N ASP A 202 -5.71 19.90 1.06
CA ASP A 202 -6.11 21.15 0.43
C ASP A 202 -5.40 22.34 1.13
N PHE A 203 -4.53 23.02 0.38
CA PHE A 203 -3.85 24.26 0.80
C PHE A 203 -4.54 25.49 0.22
N SER A 204 -5.83 25.65 0.46
CA SER A 204 -6.52 26.92 0.18
C SER A 204 -6.30 27.90 1.34
N LYS A 205 -5.39 28.85 1.16
CA LYS A 205 -5.24 30.08 1.95
C LYS A 205 -5.31 31.28 1.02
#